data_AF-A0A4V2ERP2-F1
#
_entry.id   AF-A0A4V2ERP2-F1
#
_cell.length_a   1.000
_cell.length_b   1.000
_cell.length_c   1.000
_cell.angle_alpha   90.00
_cell.angle_beta   90.00
_cell.angle_gamma   90.00
#
_symmetry.space_group_name_H-M   'P 1'
#
loop_
_entity.id
_entity.type
_entity.pdbx_description
1 polymer ?
#
loop_
_entity_poly.entity_id
_entity_poly.type
_entity_poly.pdbx_seq_one_letter_code
_entity_poly.pdbx_strand_id
1 'polypeptide(L)'
;MRSAPLKWKTLDRTTFQTTWHDGRTWTLKATPEGKYPWALFTDENSKHPGAAIEIGNREMTAARHNAESWLDQASLLPSDHQYRVW
;
A
#
# COMPACT_ATOMS: atom_id res chain seq x y z
N MET A 1 -19.32 -6.69 -9.05
CA MET A 1 -19.30 -6.99 -7.60
C MET A 1 -18.39 -5.96 -6.94
N ARG A 2 -18.87 -5.17 -5.98
CA ARG A 2 -17.98 -4.30 -5.19
C ARG A 2 -17.31 -5.21 -4.15
N SER A 3 -16.00 -5.40 -4.26
CA SER A 3 -15.20 -6.07 -3.22
C SER A 3 -15.45 -5.37 -1.88
N ALA A 4 -15.56 -6.13 -0.79
CA ALA A 4 -15.71 -5.55 0.54
C ALA A 4 -14.55 -4.58 0.80
N PRO A 5 -14.78 -3.44 1.50
CA PRO A 5 -13.72 -2.49 1.78
C PRO A 5 -12.55 -3.17 2.48
N LEU A 6 -11.35 -2.91 1.99
CA LEU A 6 -10.13 -3.51 2.50
C LEU A 6 -9.98 -3.16 3.98
N LYS A 7 -9.77 -4.17 4.82
CA LYS A 7 -9.59 -3.96 6.26
C LYS A 7 -8.15 -3.55 6.52
N TRP A 8 -7.96 -2.26 6.79
CA TRP A 8 -6.69 -1.72 7.27
C TRP A 8 -6.58 -1.89 8.79
N LYS A 9 -5.53 -2.56 9.24
CA LYS A 9 -5.05 -2.56 10.62
C LYS A 9 -4.18 -1.33 10.84
N THR A 10 -4.61 -0.45 11.73
CA THR A 10 -3.79 0.70 12.17
C THR A 10 -2.68 0.19 13.09
N LEU A 11 -1.42 0.48 12.76
CA LEU A 11 -0.29 0.25 13.67
C LEU A 11 -0.02 1.49 14.51
N ASP A 12 0.01 2.66 13.87
CA ASP A 12 0.19 3.97 14.49
C ASP A 12 -0.52 5.06 13.65
N ARG A 13 -0.34 6.34 13.99
CA ARG A 13 -1.00 7.48 13.31
C ARG A 13 -0.58 7.66 11.85
N THR A 14 0.53 7.04 11.47
CA THR A 14 1.26 7.22 10.21
C THR A 14 1.52 5.91 9.48
N THR A 15 1.05 4.78 10.01
CA THR A 15 1.31 3.44 9.48
C THR A 15 0.05 2.57 9.55
N PHE A 16 -0.34 2.01 8.41
CA PHE A 16 -1.48 1.10 8.26
C PHE A 16 -1.02 -0.16 7.53
N GLN A 17 -1.57 -1.30 7.92
CA GLN A 17 -1.28 -2.57 7.28
C GLN A 17 -2.54 -3.26 6.80
N THR A 18 -2.43 -4.02 5.74
CA THR A 18 -3.52 -4.87 5.26
C THR A 18 -2.97 -6.10 4.56
N THR A 19 -3.77 -7.15 4.49
CA THR A 19 -3.46 -8.35 3.73
C THR A 19 -4.35 -8.36 2.50
N TRP A 20 -3.74 -8.40 1.32
CA TRP A 20 -4.46 -8.39 0.05
C TRP A 20 -4.78 -9.82 -0.43
N HIS A 21 -5.60 -9.95 -1.47
CA HIS A 21 -6.05 -11.25 -2.00
C HIS A 21 -4.91 -12.14 -2.53
N ASP A 22 -3.75 -11.56 -2.81
CA ASP A 22 -2.52 -12.27 -3.17
C ASP A 22 -1.82 -12.95 -1.97
N GLY A 23 -2.36 -12.76 -0.76
CA GLY A 23 -1.79 -13.27 0.49
C GLY A 23 -0.63 -12.44 1.04
N ARG A 24 -0.23 -11.35 0.35
CA ARG A 24 0.87 -10.47 0.78
C ARG A 24 0.36 -9.41 1.75
N THR A 25 1.22 -9.06 2.71
CA THR A 25 0.99 -7.92 3.59
C THR A 25 1.53 -6.65 2.95
N TRP A 26 0.67 -5.64 2.89
CA TRP A 26 0.95 -4.33 2.37
C TRP A 26 0.95 -3.33 3.52
N THR A 27 1.98 -2.50 3.61
CA THR A 27 2.08 -1.41 4.58
C THR A 27 1.96 -0.07 3.89
N LEU A 28 1.00 0.75 4.30
CA LEU A 28 0.85 2.14 3.89
C LEU A 28 1.42 3.05 4.99
N LYS A 29 2.42 3.85 4.65
CA LYS A 29 3.17 4.67 5.61
C LYS A 29 3.39 6.09 5.09
N ALA A 30 3.31 7.10 5.96
CA ALA A 30 3.68 8.47 5.60
C ALA A 30 5.21 8.61 5.45
N THR A 31 5.69 9.20 4.36
CA THR A 31 7.12 9.36 4.04
C THR A 31 7.49 10.82 3.70
N PRO A 32 8.46 11.45 4.39
CA PRO A 32 9.16 10.98 5.60
C PRO A 32 8.19 10.72 6.76
N GLU A 33 8.56 9.97 7.80
CA GLU A 33 7.62 9.59 8.88
C GLU A 33 6.84 10.81 9.44
N GLY A 34 5.51 10.74 9.41
CA GLY A 34 4.62 11.86 9.80
C GLY A 34 4.59 13.05 8.84
N LYS A 35 5.29 12.96 7.71
CA LYS A 35 5.30 13.91 6.59
C LYS A 35 4.75 13.22 5.34
N TYR A 36 3.90 13.91 4.61
CA TYR A 36 3.35 13.44 3.34
C TYR A 36 4.41 13.56 2.23
N PRO A 37 4.35 12.75 1.15
CA PRO A 37 3.28 11.84 0.71
C PRO A 37 3.26 10.48 1.43
N TRP A 38 2.15 9.73 1.30
CA TRP A 38 2.08 8.33 1.73
C TRP A 38 2.72 7.41 0.68
N ALA A 39 3.43 6.38 1.15
CA ALA A 39 4.01 5.32 0.34
C ALA A 39 3.46 3.96 0.77
N LEU A 40 3.25 3.09 -0.21
CA LEU A 40 2.76 1.73 -0.05
C LEU A 40 3.91 0.75 -0.29
N PHE A 41 4.14 -0.15 0.65
CA PHE A 41 5.25 -1.11 0.65
C PHE A 41 4.70 -2.54 0.66
N THR A 42 5.31 -3.42 -0.13
CA THR A 42 5.19 -4.87 0.08
C THR A 42 6.21 -5.33 1.11
N ASP A 43 5.75 -6.05 2.14
CA ASP A 43 6.64 -6.78 3.06
C ASP A 43 7.75 -5.92 3.72
N GLU A 44 7.37 -4.82 4.39
CA GLU A 44 8.30 -3.91 5.10
C GLU A 44 9.13 -4.62 6.20
N ASN A 45 8.74 -5.83 6.62
CA ASN A 45 9.48 -6.63 7.60
C ASN A 45 10.70 -7.37 7.01
N SER A 46 10.85 -7.37 5.69
CA SER A 46 12.01 -7.97 5.04
C SER A 46 13.19 -6.98 5.04
N LYS A 47 14.42 -7.49 5.24
CA LYS A 47 15.68 -6.69 5.22
C LYS A 47 15.86 -5.84 3.94
N HIS A 48 15.05 -6.10 2.92
CA HIS A 48 14.94 -5.33 1.69
C HIS A 48 13.47 -4.93 1.57
N PRO A 49 13.06 -3.71 1.96
CA PRO A 49 11.68 -3.29 1.81
C PRO A 49 11.27 -3.53 0.35
N GLY A 50 10.16 -4.23 0.14
CA GLY A 50 9.62 -4.43 -1.20
C GLY A 50 9.31 -3.08 -1.85
N ALA A 51 8.98 -3.14 -3.14
CA ALA A 51 8.67 -1.99 -3.97
C ALA A 51 7.83 -0.91 -3.23
N ALA A 52 8.36 0.31 -3.17
CA ALA A 52 7.71 1.45 -2.54
C ALA A 52 6.93 2.25 -3.60
N ILE A 53 5.61 2.28 -3.50
CA ILE A 53 4.77 3.05 -4.44
C ILE A 53 4.31 4.33 -3.75
N GLU A 54 4.60 5.48 -4.35
CA GLU A 54 4.04 6.74 -3.88
C GLU A 54 2.53 6.80 -4.17
N ILE A 55 1.72 6.98 -3.14
CA ILE A 55 0.26 7.12 -3.21
C ILE A 55 -0.15 8.61 -3.31
N GLY A 56 0.80 9.53 -3.13
CA GLY A 56 0.71 10.95 -3.54
C GLY A 56 -0.28 11.83 -2.79
N ASN A 57 -0.92 11.33 -1.72
CA ASN A 57 -1.97 12.07 -1.00
C ASN A 57 -1.48 12.70 0.31
N ARG A 58 -2.17 13.75 0.76
CA ARG A 58 -1.97 14.34 2.10
C ARG A 58 -3.00 13.86 3.11
N GLU A 59 -4.20 13.48 2.69
CA GLU A 59 -5.21 13.01 3.64
C GLU A 59 -5.11 11.50 3.82
N MET A 60 -5.10 11.04 5.06
CA MET A 60 -5.01 9.62 5.41
C MET A 60 -6.13 8.77 4.78
N THR A 61 -7.37 9.27 4.79
CA THR A 61 -8.51 8.54 4.20
C THR A 61 -8.38 8.46 2.68
N ALA A 62 -7.96 9.54 2.03
CA ALA A 62 -7.69 9.54 0.58
C ALA A 62 -6.53 8.61 0.24
N ALA A 63 -5.45 8.61 1.03
CA ALA A 63 -4.31 7.73 0.84
C ALA A 63 -4.69 6.24 0.92
N ARG A 64 -5.52 5.85 1.90
CA ARG A 64 -6.02 4.46 1.99
C ARG A 64 -6.86 4.08 0.78
N HIS A 65 -7.75 4.96 0.34
CA HIS A 65 -8.58 4.70 -0.84
C HIS A 65 -7.76 4.58 -2.13
N ASN A 66 -6.73 5.42 -2.29
CA ASN A 66 -5.83 5.36 -3.43
C ASN A 66 -4.95 4.11 -3.39
N ALA A 67 -4.49 3.69 -2.20
CA ALA A 67 -3.77 2.43 -2.03
C ALA A 67 -4.64 1.22 -2.40
N GLU A 68 -5.90 1.19 -1.97
CA GLU A 68 -6.88 0.16 -2.39
C GLU A 68 -7.05 0.13 -3.91
N SER A 69 -7.24 1.30 -4.52
CA SER A 69 -7.38 1.43 -5.98
C SER A 69 -6.14 0.92 -6.73
N TRP A 70 -4.94 1.21 -6.21
CA TRP A 70 -3.70 0.71 -6.77
C TRP A 70 -3.60 -0.82 -6.65
N LEU A 71 -3.97 -1.38 -5.50
CA LEU A 71 -3.95 -2.83 -5.27
C LEU A 71 -4.94 -3.58 -6.18
N ASP A 72 -6.13 -3.02 -6.38
CA ASP A 72 -7.11 -3.52 -7.35
C ASP A 72 -6.53 -3.53 -8.76
N GLN A 73 -5.90 -2.43 -9.20
CA GLN A 73 -5.26 -2.36 -10.52
C GLN A 73 -4.08 -3.32 -10.67
N ALA A 74 -3.23 -3.42 -9.65
CA ALA A 74 -2.08 -4.32 -9.64
C ALA A 74 -2.50 -5.79 -9.75
N SER A 75 -3.66 -6.16 -9.18
CA SER A 75 -4.22 -7.51 -9.28
C SER A 75 -4.71 -7.88 -10.69
N LEU A 76 -4.97 -6.89 -11.53
CA LEU A 76 -5.39 -7.08 -12.93
C LEU A 76 -4.22 -7.24 -13.90
N LEU A 77 -3.00 -6.92 -13.46
CA LEU A 77 -1.80 -7.05 -14.29
C LEU A 77 -1.20 -8.46 -14.15
N PRO A 78 -0.82 -9.13 -15.25
CA PRO A 78 -0.17 -10.44 -15.19
C PRO A 78 1.16 -10.34 -14.42
N SER A 79 1.45 -11.39 -13.64
CA SER A 79 2.57 -11.49 -12.67
C SER A 79 3.96 -11.20 -13.22
N ASP A 80 4.13 -11.10 -14.54
CA ASP A 80 5.39 -10.82 -15.24
C ASP A 80 5.83 -9.34 -15.20
N HIS A 81 4.93 -8.43 -14.82
CA HIS A 81 5.24 -6.98 -14.69
C HIS A 81 5.47 -6.56 -13.23
N GLN A 82 5.78 -7.51 -12.35
CA GLN A 82 5.88 -7.25 -10.93
C GLN A 82 7.18 -6.50 -10.59
N TYR A 83 7.01 -5.18 -10.51
CA TYR A 83 7.78 -4.23 -9.72
C TYR A 83 9.14 -3.80 -10.29
N ARG A 84 9.11 -2.88 -11.27
CA ARG A 84 10.18 -1.87 -11.40
C ARG A 84 9.71 -0.57 -10.77
N VAL A 85 9.97 -0.46 -9.47
CA VAL A 85 10.06 0.83 -8.79
C VAL A 85 11.53 1.21 -8.82
N TRP A 86 11.81 2.42 -9.33
CA TRP A 86 13.15 3.00 -9.49
C TRP A 86 13.86 3.19 -8.15
#